data_AF-A0A6C7E097-F1
#
_entry.id   AF-A0A6C7E097-F1
#
_cell.length_a   1.000
_cell.length_b   1.000
_cell.length_c   1.000
_cell.angle_alpha   90.00
_cell.angle_beta   90.00
_cell.angle_gamma   90.00
#
_symmetry.space_group_name_H-M   'P 1'
#
loop_
_entity.id
_entity.type
_entity.pdbx_description
1 polymer ?
#
loop_
_entity_poly.entity_id
_entity_poly.type
_entity_poly.pdbx_seq_one_letter_code
_entity_poly.pdbx_strand_id
1 'polypeptide(L)' 'MSAMWPLTQGWYGDRLAEPFVAKSLDELQALLTSAGLTSPFWQLRGDDAPSV' A
#
# COMPACT_ATOMS: atom_id res chain seq x y z
N MET A 1 -16.49 10.40 -1.50
CA MET A 1 -16.39 8.93 -1.29
C MET A 1 -15.19 8.70 -0.39
N SER A 2 -15.34 7.95 0.71
CA SER A 2 -14.28 7.76 1.71
C SER A 2 -13.20 6.83 1.16
N ALA A 3 -12.13 7.40 0.58
CA ALA A 3 -10.98 6.65 0.05
C ALA A 3 -10.24 5.82 1.13
N MET A 4 -10.52 6.10 2.40
CA MET A 4 -9.87 5.46 3.55
C MET A 4 -10.16 3.96 3.62
N TRP A 5 -11.42 3.54 3.43
CA TRP A 5 -11.80 2.14 3.63
C TRP A 5 -11.20 1.19 2.56
N PRO A 6 -11.29 1.49 1.25
CA PRO A 6 -10.63 0.68 0.22
C PRO A 6 -9.11 0.64 0.38
N LEU A 7 -8.49 1.76 0.77
CA LEU A 7 -7.04 1.81 1.02
C LEU A 7 -6.65 0.90 2.18
N THR A 8 -7.38 0.95 3.30
CA THR A 8 -7.11 0.09 4.46
C THR A 8 -7.29 -1.39 4.12
N GLN A 9 -8.27 -1.74 3.29
CA GLN A 9 -8.44 -3.12 2.84
C GLN A 9 -7.27 -3.60 1.97
N GLY A 10 -6.82 -2.79 1.00
CA GLY A 10 -5.66 -3.13 0.18
C GLY A 10 -4.35 -3.20 0.96
N TRP A 11 -4.22 -2.40 2.03
CA TRP A 11 -3.01 -2.36 2.86
C TRP A 11 -2.94 -3.51 3.88
N TYR A 12 -4.06 -3.85 4.51
CA TYR A 12 -4.09 -4.85 5.60
C TYR A 12 -4.64 -6.21 5.19
N GLY A 13 -5.43 -6.30 4.11
CA GLY A 13 -6.11 -7.54 3.70
C GLY A 13 -5.16 -8.71 3.46
N ASP A 14 -3.95 -8.45 2.93
CA ASP A 14 -2.94 -9.49 2.71
C ASP A 14 -2.23 -9.93 3.99
N ARG A 15 -2.21 -9.12 5.06
CA ARG A 15 -1.62 -9.52 6.35
C ARG A 15 -2.36 -10.66 7.04
N LEU A 16 -3.62 -10.87 6.69
CA LEU A 16 -4.45 -11.93 7.23
C LEU A 16 -4.51 -13.17 6.33
N ALA A 17 -3.86 -13.13 5.15
CA ALA A 17 -3.76 -14.28 4.26
C ALA A 17 -2.58 -15.18 4.66
N GLU A 18 -2.80 -16.50 4.68
CA GLU A 18 -1.71 -17.48 4.82
C GLU A 18 -1.38 -18.09 3.45
N PRO A 19 -0.12 -18.05 2.99
CA PRO A 19 1.04 -17.39 3.61
C PRO A 19 1.00 -15.86 3.43
N PHE A 20 1.47 -15.13 4.45
CA PHE A 20 1.66 -13.68 4.33
C PHE A 20 2.76 -13.40 3.30
N VAL A 21 2.42 -12.63 2.27
CA VAL A 21 3.39 -12.11 1.30
C VAL A 21 3.42 -10.59 1.44
N ALA A 22 4.58 -10.05 1.83
CA ALA A 22 4.78 -8.62 1.86
C ALA A 22 4.63 -8.04 0.45
N LYS A 23 3.86 -6.97 0.32
CA LYS A 23 3.72 -6.25 -0.96
C LYS A 23 5.04 -5.61 -1.34
N SER A 24 5.36 -5.70 -2.62
CA SER A 24 6.43 -4.92 -3.23
C SER A 24 6.11 -3.42 -3.15
N LEU A 25 7.16 -2.61 -3.28
CA LEU A 25 7.04 -1.15 -3.33
C LEU A 25 6.12 -0.70 -4.47
N ASP A 26 6.21 -1.34 -5.63
CA ASP A 26 5.38 -1.03 -6.80
C ASP A 26 3.89 -1.27 -6.52
N GLU A 27 3.55 -2.36 -5.81
CA GLU A 27 2.17 -2.67 -5.42
C GLU A 27 1.63 -1.64 -4.42
N LEU A 28 2.45 -1.23 -3.44
CA LEU A 28 2.08 -0.20 -2.47
C LEU A 28 1.91 1.17 -3.14
N GLN A 29 2.79 1.51 -4.08
CA GLN A 29 2.69 2.75 -4.85
C GLN A 29 1.44 2.78 -5.73
N ALA A 30 1.08 1.64 -6.33
CA ALA A 30 -0.16 1.50 -7.10
C ALA A 30 -1.40 1.69 -6.21
N LEU A 31 -1.41 1.15 -4.99
CA LEU A 31 -2.49 1.36 -4.02
C LEU A 31 -2.66 2.84 -3.66
N LEU A 32 -1.57 3.53 -3.32
CA LEU A 32 -1.60 4.98 -3.01
C LEU A 32 -2.11 5.79 -4.20
N THR A 33 -1.61 5.50 -5.40
CA THR A 33 -2.04 6.18 -6.63
C THR A 33 -3.52 5.96 -6.92
N SER A 34 -4.02 4.73 -6.73
CA SER A 34 -5.45 4.40 -6.92
C SER A 34 -6.37 5.11 -5.93
N ALA A 35 -5.85 5.45 -4.74
CA ALA A 35 -6.54 6.24 -3.73
C ALA A 35 -6.47 7.76 -3.96
N GLY A 36 -5.79 8.20 -5.04
CA GLY A 36 -5.57 9.62 -5.36
C GLY A 36 -4.44 10.26 -4.54
N LEU A 37 -3.64 9.45 -3.82
CA LEU A 37 -2.51 9.90 -3.01
C LEU A 37 -1.26 9.99 -3.89
N THR A 38 -1.17 11.04 -4.70
CA THR A 38 -0.12 11.20 -5.74
C THR A 38 0.86 12.34 -5.49
N SER A 39 0.72 13.07 -4.37
CA SER A 39 1.67 14.13 -4.04
C SER A 39 3.07 13.54 -3.75
N PRO A 40 4.15 14.35 -3.83
CA PRO A 40 5.52 13.86 -3.58
C PRO A 40 5.72 13.22 -2.21
N PHE A 41 4.87 13.53 -1.23
CA PHE A 41 4.88 12.89 0.09
C PHE A 41 4.50 11.39 0.01
N TRP A 42 3.68 11.00 -0.96
CA TRP A 42 3.18 9.62 -1.15
C TRP A 42 3.98 8.81 -2.18
N GLN A 43 5.17 9.27 -2.54
CA GLN A 43 6.09 8.51 -3.38
C GLN A 43 7.00 7.66 -2.50
N LEU A 44 6.78 6.35 -2.55
CA LEU A 44 7.57 5.37 -1.83
C LEU A 44 8.96 5.23 -2.46
N ARG A 45 9.98 5.17 -1.64
CA ARG A 45 11.39 4.96 -2.00
C ARG A 45 11.84 3.59 -1.53
N GLY A 46 12.95 3.08 -2.07
CA GLY A 46 13.44 1.72 -1.79
C GLY A 46 13.57 1.40 -0.29
N ASP A 47 13.80 2.40 0.55
CA ASP A 47 13.90 2.29 2.00
C ASP A 47 12.53 2.28 2.74
N ASP A 48 11.44 2.65 2.07
CA ASP A 48 10.07 2.73 2.63
C ASP A 48 9.33 1.40 2.56
N ALA A 49 9.89 0.40 1.89
CA ALA A 49 9.32 -0.94 1.89
C ALA A 49 9.30 -1.48 3.33
N PRO A 50 8.16 -2.04 3.80
CA PRO A 50 8.11 -2.62 5.13
C PRO A 50 9.12 -3.77 5.20
N SER A 51 10.24 -3.51 5.90
CA SER A 51 11.20 -4.56 6.27
C SER A 51 10.46 -5.56 7.14
N VAL A 52 10.32 -6.79 6.63
CA VAL A 52 9.67 -7.91 7.32
C VAL A 52 10.49 -8.35 8.54
#